data_AF-A0A7S1MWX6-F1
#
_entry.id   AF-A0A7S1MWX6-F1
#
_cell.length_a   1.000
_cell.length_b   1.000
_cell.length_c   1.000
_cell.angle_alpha   90.00
_cell.angle_beta   90.00
_cell.angle_gamma   90.00
#
_symmetry.space_group_name_H-M   'P 1'
#
loop_
_entity.id
_entity.type
_entity.pdbx_description
1 polymer ?
#
loop_
_entity_poly.entity_id
_entity_poly.type
_entity_poly.pdbx_seq_one_letter_code
_entity_poly.pdbx_strand_id
1 'polypeptide(L)'
;IKSQIRDNIEYWMDYIHVKVPGAFVLLVGTHKDTVGLVEAARQCSWVRQMANEKLDKLFALQEEAGVPFTGLMLINGGSCSSVSSTDGDGIKAFRQTLLRTAKSLPWFEEALPGSFVKLKSKLAHMALMEGRKIVTVEEMFDLADDCGIIFENHEVVISLLHDLGVIKHFSPPVRHIPKPWTHLQDTIYINVPWLIDAIKGIVRHDRNSMFRYFNQVAEKSLKGRLRCAQRLAIFGL
;
A
#
# COMPACT_ATOMS: atom_id res chain seq x y z
N ILE A 1 9.82 12.30 -26.25
CA ILE A 1 10.17 12.44 -24.81
C ILE A 1 9.16 13.32 -24.07
N LYS A 2 9.05 14.63 -24.34
CA LYS A 2 8.12 15.52 -23.59
C LYS A 2 6.66 15.03 -23.57
N SER A 3 6.11 14.59 -24.72
CA SER A 3 4.75 14.03 -24.79
C SER A 3 4.60 12.77 -23.92
N GLN A 4 5.54 11.84 -24.03
CA GLN A 4 5.55 10.60 -23.25
C GLN A 4 5.64 10.86 -21.74
N ILE A 5 6.41 11.87 -21.32
CA ILE A 5 6.45 12.31 -19.91
C ILE A 5 5.06 12.79 -19.47
N ARG A 6 4.37 13.58 -20.30
CA ARG A 6 3.01 14.05 -20.01
C ARG A 6 2.05 12.88 -19.82
N ASP A 7 2.01 11.95 -20.76
CA ASP A 7 1.10 10.79 -20.70
C ASP A 7 1.33 9.97 -19.42
N ASN A 8 2.59 9.75 -19.05
CA ASN A 8 2.96 9.06 -17.82
C ASN A 8 2.51 9.82 -16.55
N ILE A 9 2.73 11.14 -16.50
CA ILE A 9 2.34 11.96 -15.35
C ILE A 9 0.81 11.95 -15.19
N GLU A 10 0.07 12.12 -16.28
CA GLU A 10 -1.40 12.09 -16.25
C GLU A 10 -1.91 10.72 -15.77
N TYR A 11 -1.39 9.62 -16.32
CA TYR A 11 -1.74 8.27 -15.91
C TYR A 11 -1.50 8.02 -14.41
N TRP A 12 -0.29 8.30 -13.92
CA TRP A 12 0.07 8.01 -12.54
C TRP A 12 -0.68 8.89 -11.55
N MET A 13 -0.91 10.17 -11.87
CA MET A 13 -1.70 11.05 -11.02
C MET A 13 -3.16 10.60 -10.95
N ASP A 14 -3.78 10.22 -12.08
CA ASP A 14 -5.14 9.68 -12.07
C ASP A 14 -5.21 8.39 -11.27
N TYR A 15 -4.26 7.48 -11.47
CA TYR A 15 -4.20 6.22 -10.75
C TYR A 15 -4.08 6.42 -9.23
N ILE A 16 -3.15 7.28 -8.79
CA ILE A 16 -2.97 7.56 -7.36
C ILE A 16 -4.21 8.25 -6.80
N HIS A 17 -4.77 9.24 -7.50
CA HIS A 17 -5.96 9.96 -7.03
C HIS A 17 -7.16 9.03 -6.82
N VAL A 18 -7.38 8.08 -7.75
CA VAL A 18 -8.46 7.11 -7.64
C VAL A 18 -8.23 6.10 -6.51
N LYS A 19 -6.97 5.70 -6.27
CA LYS A 19 -6.65 4.65 -5.29
C LYS A 19 -6.41 5.16 -3.88
N VAL A 20 -5.85 6.36 -3.75
CA VAL A 20 -5.49 7.00 -2.49
C VAL A 20 -5.81 8.51 -2.59
N PRO A 21 -7.09 8.90 -2.51
CA PRO A 21 -7.48 10.30 -2.43
C PRO A 21 -6.74 11.03 -1.30
N GLY A 22 -6.36 12.28 -1.51
CA GLY A 22 -5.60 13.07 -0.52
C GLY A 22 -4.13 12.68 -0.34
N ALA A 23 -3.58 11.79 -1.19
CA ALA A 23 -2.18 11.38 -1.06
C ALA A 23 -1.20 12.54 -1.25
N PHE A 24 -0.15 12.54 -0.42
CA PHE A 24 1.01 13.41 -0.59
C PHE A 24 1.99 12.77 -1.59
N VAL A 25 2.28 13.48 -2.68
CA VAL A 25 3.06 12.97 -3.81
C VAL A 25 4.37 13.73 -3.94
N LEU A 26 5.47 12.97 -3.98
CA LEU A 26 6.82 13.47 -4.21
C LEU A 26 7.27 13.05 -5.61
N LEU A 27 7.72 14.00 -6.42
CA LEU A 27 8.21 13.74 -7.77
C LEU A 27 9.71 13.45 -7.74
N VAL A 28 10.11 12.34 -8.37
CA VAL A 28 11.50 11.87 -8.38
C VAL A 28 11.92 11.52 -9.80
N GLY A 29 12.98 12.17 -10.28
CA GLY A 29 13.62 11.86 -11.55
C GLY A 29 14.80 10.92 -11.30
N THR A 30 14.69 9.67 -11.73
CA THR A 30 15.76 8.67 -11.58
C THR A 30 16.68 8.67 -12.80
N HIS A 31 17.79 7.91 -12.72
CA HIS A 31 18.77 7.74 -13.81
C HIS A 31 19.43 9.05 -14.26
N LYS A 32 19.65 9.98 -13.31
CA LYS A 32 20.33 11.27 -13.57
C LYS A 32 21.67 11.09 -14.27
N ASP A 33 22.38 10.00 -13.97
CA ASP A 33 23.66 9.60 -14.58
C ASP A 33 23.58 9.34 -16.09
N THR A 34 22.39 9.10 -16.65
CA THR A 34 22.22 8.80 -18.08
C THR A 34 21.95 10.03 -18.94
N VAL A 35 21.76 11.20 -18.33
CA VAL A 35 21.39 12.45 -19.01
C VAL A 35 22.25 13.62 -18.54
N GLY A 36 22.54 14.56 -19.43
CA GLY A 36 23.28 15.77 -19.05
C GLY A 36 22.51 16.62 -18.02
N LEU A 37 23.22 17.35 -17.16
CA LEU A 37 22.64 18.17 -16.08
C LEU A 37 21.55 19.13 -16.57
N VAL A 38 21.78 19.79 -17.70
CA VAL A 38 20.82 20.74 -18.31
C VAL A 38 19.56 20.02 -18.75
N GLU A 39 19.70 18.83 -19.34
CA GLU A 39 18.57 18.02 -19.78
C GLU A 39 17.76 17.50 -18.60
N ALA A 40 18.42 17.00 -17.55
CA ALA A 40 17.78 16.56 -16.32
C ALA A 40 16.96 17.69 -15.68
N ALA A 41 17.54 18.89 -15.57
CA ALA A 41 16.86 20.07 -15.04
C ALA A 41 15.63 20.45 -15.90
N ARG A 42 15.77 20.41 -17.22
CA ARG A 42 14.68 20.70 -18.16
C ARG A 42 13.53 19.70 -18.02
N GLN A 43 13.84 18.40 -17.94
CA GLN A 43 12.82 17.36 -17.75
C GLN A 43 12.13 17.48 -16.38
N CYS A 44 12.88 17.79 -15.33
CA CYS A 44 12.31 18.07 -14.00
C CYS A 44 11.35 19.26 -14.02
N SER A 45 11.69 20.32 -14.77
CA SER A 45 10.80 21.47 -14.97
C SER A 45 9.53 21.10 -15.71
N TRP A 46 9.61 20.26 -16.75
CA TRP A 46 8.42 19.78 -17.46
C TRP A 46 7.51 18.94 -16.56
N VAL A 47 8.09 18.01 -15.79
CA VAL A 47 7.35 17.18 -14.84
C VAL A 47 6.61 18.04 -13.82
N ARG A 48 7.28 19.05 -13.24
CA ARG A 48 6.65 19.99 -12.31
C ARG A 48 5.48 20.73 -12.97
N GLN A 49 5.68 21.28 -14.16
CA GLN A 49 4.64 22.00 -14.87
C GLN A 49 3.42 21.10 -15.15
N MET A 50 3.65 19.91 -15.72
CA MET A 50 2.59 18.96 -16.07
C MET A 50 1.82 18.47 -14.85
N ALA A 51 2.51 18.25 -13.73
CA ALA A 51 1.86 17.83 -12.50
C ALA A 51 0.96 18.93 -11.91
N ASN A 52 1.39 20.19 -11.94
CA ASN A 52 0.55 21.31 -11.52
C ASN A 52 -0.64 21.50 -12.46
N GLU A 53 -0.43 21.47 -13.78
CA GLU A 53 -1.54 21.53 -14.76
C GLU A 53 -2.59 20.42 -14.51
N LYS A 54 -2.15 19.23 -14.10
CA LYS A 54 -3.06 18.13 -13.79
C LYS A 54 -3.79 18.35 -12.47
N LEU A 55 -3.13 18.88 -11.43
CA LEU A 55 -3.79 19.26 -10.19
C LEU A 55 -4.88 20.31 -10.43
N ASP A 56 -4.59 21.34 -11.22
CA ASP A 56 -5.55 22.41 -11.52
C ASP A 56 -6.81 21.83 -12.22
N LYS A 57 -6.61 20.90 -13.15
CA LYS A 57 -7.72 20.18 -13.80
C LYS A 57 -8.55 19.35 -12.80
N LEU A 58 -7.89 18.61 -11.90
CA LEU A 58 -8.59 17.83 -10.88
C LEU A 58 -9.36 18.73 -9.91
N PHE A 59 -8.80 19.88 -9.57
CA PHE A 59 -9.44 20.88 -8.73
C PHE A 59 -10.71 21.43 -9.39
N ALA A 60 -10.62 21.87 -10.65
CA ALA A 60 -11.76 22.38 -11.39
C ALA A 60 -12.91 21.35 -11.49
N LEU A 61 -12.58 20.08 -11.76
CA LEU A 61 -13.58 19.01 -11.84
C LEU A 61 -14.29 18.75 -10.50
N GLN A 62 -13.58 18.85 -9.38
CA GLN A 62 -14.17 18.67 -8.05
C GLN A 62 -15.02 19.87 -7.64
N GLU A 63 -14.59 21.08 -7.99
CA GLU A 63 -15.36 22.31 -7.80
C GLU A 63 -16.67 22.28 -8.60
N GLU A 64 -16.63 21.91 -9.88
CA GLU A 64 -17.82 21.74 -10.72
C GLU A 64 -18.79 20.69 -10.16
N ALA A 65 -18.26 19.63 -9.54
CA ALA A 65 -19.07 18.59 -8.91
C ALA A 65 -19.59 18.96 -7.50
N GLY A 66 -19.18 20.12 -6.95
CA GLY A 66 -19.59 20.57 -5.62
C GLY A 66 -19.07 19.69 -4.47
N VAL A 67 -17.96 18.97 -4.68
CA VAL A 67 -17.36 18.09 -3.67
C VAL A 67 -16.10 18.73 -3.07
N PRO A 68 -15.85 18.58 -1.75
CA PRO A 68 -14.61 19.06 -1.15
C PRO A 68 -13.38 18.47 -1.85
N PHE A 69 -12.38 19.32 -2.10
CA PHE A 69 -11.16 18.88 -2.77
C PHE A 69 -10.41 17.85 -1.91
N THR A 70 -10.44 16.60 -2.36
CA THR A 70 -9.68 15.47 -1.81
C THR A 70 -8.58 15.06 -2.79
N GLY A 71 -8.04 16.04 -3.51
CA GLY A 71 -7.03 15.80 -4.52
C GLY A 71 -5.64 15.59 -3.94
N LEU A 72 -4.72 15.25 -4.84
CA LEU A 72 -3.32 14.98 -4.51
C LEU A 72 -2.63 16.24 -4.02
N MET A 73 -1.71 16.08 -3.07
CA MET A 73 -0.88 17.17 -2.56
C MET A 73 0.56 17.01 -3.05
N LEU A 74 1.01 17.90 -3.94
CA LEU A 74 2.39 17.88 -4.42
C LEU A 74 3.33 18.49 -3.38
N ILE A 75 4.25 17.66 -2.88
CA ILE A 75 5.27 18.07 -1.92
C ILE A 75 6.25 19.04 -2.58
N ASN A 76 6.73 20.05 -1.84
CA ASN A 76 7.63 21.09 -2.32
C ASN A 76 7.14 21.79 -3.60
N GLY A 77 5.82 22.00 -3.73
CA GLY A 77 5.22 22.64 -4.91
C GLY A 77 5.49 21.89 -6.22
N GLY A 78 5.62 20.55 -6.14
CA GLY A 78 5.92 19.68 -7.29
C GLY A 78 7.37 19.73 -7.75
N SER A 79 8.29 20.23 -6.92
CA SER A 79 9.72 20.22 -7.25
C SER A 79 10.22 18.78 -7.34
N CYS A 80 10.81 18.42 -8.48
CA CYS A 80 11.31 17.09 -8.75
C CYS A 80 12.71 16.90 -8.17
N SER A 81 12.90 15.86 -7.36
CA SER A 81 14.24 15.46 -6.87
C SER A 81 14.91 14.58 -7.92
N SER A 82 16.00 15.04 -8.52
CA SER A 82 16.78 14.24 -9.45
C SER A 82 17.86 13.45 -8.72
N VAL A 83 17.89 12.13 -8.95
CA VAL A 83 18.79 11.20 -8.27
C VAL A 83 19.46 10.22 -9.24
N SER A 84 20.67 9.80 -8.91
CA SER A 84 21.29 8.62 -9.51
C SER A 84 21.50 7.56 -8.44
N SER A 85 21.07 6.34 -8.74
CA SER A 85 21.33 5.16 -7.91
C SER A 85 22.72 4.56 -8.18
N THR A 86 23.38 4.97 -9.26
CA THR A 86 24.67 4.43 -9.71
C THR A 86 25.82 5.06 -8.92
N ASP A 87 25.87 6.40 -8.88
CA ASP A 87 26.92 7.14 -8.17
C ASP A 87 26.45 7.74 -6.82
N GLY A 88 25.14 7.62 -6.53
CA GLY A 88 24.54 8.14 -5.31
C GLY A 88 24.26 9.65 -5.33
N ASP A 89 24.46 10.34 -6.46
CA ASP A 89 24.20 11.76 -6.59
C ASP A 89 22.71 12.08 -6.33
N GLY A 90 22.47 13.19 -5.62
CA GLY A 90 21.13 13.62 -5.20
C GLY A 90 20.50 12.78 -4.08
N ILE A 91 20.98 11.57 -3.78
CA ILE A 91 20.34 10.67 -2.78
C ILE A 91 20.34 11.27 -1.38
N LYS A 92 21.43 11.92 -0.95
CA LYS A 92 21.49 12.55 0.38
C LYS A 92 20.46 13.66 0.54
N ALA A 93 20.35 14.54 -0.47
CA ALA A 93 19.36 15.61 -0.48
C ALA A 93 17.93 15.04 -0.54
N PHE A 94 17.71 14.01 -1.36
CA PHE A 94 16.43 13.31 -1.45
C PHE A 94 16.01 12.70 -0.11
N ARG A 95 16.92 12.04 0.62
CA ARG A 95 16.65 11.53 1.98
C ARG A 95 16.24 12.63 2.95
N GLN A 96 16.90 13.78 2.91
CA GLN A 96 16.52 14.92 3.75
C GLN A 96 15.12 15.44 3.40
N THR A 97 14.78 15.49 2.11
CA THR A 97 13.44 15.84 1.64
C THR A 97 12.40 14.84 2.15
N LEU A 98 12.66 13.54 2.04
CA LEU A 98 11.77 12.50 2.56
C LEU A 98 11.54 12.66 4.07
N LEU A 99 12.61 12.86 4.85
CA LEU A 99 12.51 13.05 6.30
C LEU A 99 11.72 14.32 6.65
N ARG A 100 11.98 15.44 5.96
CA ARG A 100 11.25 16.69 6.18
C ARG A 100 9.78 16.54 5.86
N THR A 101 9.48 15.87 4.75
CA THR A 101 8.11 15.59 4.31
C THR A 101 7.39 14.72 5.34
N ALA A 102 8.00 13.61 5.76
CA ALA A 102 7.42 12.72 6.76
C ALA A 102 7.09 13.48 8.05
N LYS A 103 7.97 14.40 8.47
CA LYS A 103 7.77 15.27 9.63
C LYS A 103 6.69 16.34 9.46
N SER A 104 6.35 16.70 8.22
CA SER A 104 5.31 17.71 7.94
C SER A 104 3.93 17.11 7.75
N LEU A 105 3.79 15.78 7.76
CA LEU A 105 2.48 15.13 7.60
C LEU A 105 1.62 15.36 8.85
N PRO A 106 0.29 15.53 8.71
CA PRO A 106 -0.60 15.82 9.83
C PRO A 106 -0.57 14.78 10.96
N TRP A 107 -0.26 13.53 10.61
CA TRP A 107 -0.19 12.39 11.54
C TRP A 107 1.22 12.14 12.09
N PHE A 108 2.20 12.99 11.77
CA PHE A 108 3.52 12.89 12.40
C PHE A 108 3.41 13.27 13.88
N GLU A 109 4.06 12.47 14.75
CA GLU A 109 3.96 12.60 16.22
C GLU A 109 2.55 12.38 16.79
N GLU A 110 1.62 11.82 16.01
CA GLU A 110 0.33 11.37 16.54
C GLU A 110 0.55 10.30 17.61
N ALA A 111 0.02 10.55 18.80
CA ALA A 111 0.16 9.66 19.93
C ALA A 111 -0.72 8.41 19.74
N LEU A 112 -0.09 7.24 19.67
CA LEU A 112 -0.81 5.97 19.64
C LEU A 112 -0.97 5.41 21.06
N PRO A 113 -2.13 4.83 21.41
CA PRO A 113 -2.30 4.13 22.66
C PRO A 113 -1.26 3.02 22.85
N GLY A 114 -0.68 2.91 24.04
CA GLY A 114 0.32 1.89 24.34
C GLY A 114 -0.20 0.46 24.12
N SER A 115 -1.50 0.22 24.33
CA SER A 115 -2.16 -1.07 24.06
C SER A 115 -2.15 -1.43 22.56
N PHE A 116 -2.30 -0.44 21.67
CA PHE A 116 -2.28 -0.65 20.22
C PHE A 116 -0.86 -1.00 19.75
N VAL A 117 0.15 -0.32 20.32
CA VAL A 117 1.56 -0.63 20.07
C VAL A 117 1.90 -2.04 20.56
N LYS A 118 1.43 -2.43 21.75
CA LYS A 118 1.61 -3.80 22.27
C LYS A 118 1.01 -4.86 21.34
N LEU A 119 -0.22 -4.66 20.87
CA LEU A 119 -0.87 -5.57 19.93
C LEU A 119 -0.08 -5.68 18.62
N LYS A 120 0.34 -4.55 18.04
CA LYS A 120 1.20 -4.52 16.85
C LYS A 120 2.47 -5.35 17.06
N SER A 121 3.14 -5.19 18.19
CA SER A 121 4.35 -5.96 18.53
C SER A 121 4.08 -7.45 18.68
N LYS A 122 2.95 -7.83 19.31
CA LYS A 122 2.52 -9.24 19.46
C LYS A 122 2.28 -9.89 18.10
N LEU A 123 1.55 -9.22 17.20
CA LEU A 123 1.32 -9.69 15.84
C LEU A 123 2.60 -9.82 15.03
N ALA A 124 3.52 -8.86 15.14
CA ALA A 124 4.82 -8.92 14.48
C ALA A 124 5.66 -10.10 14.99
N HIS A 125 5.63 -10.37 16.30
CA HIS A 125 6.30 -11.53 16.88
C HIS A 125 5.72 -12.84 16.32
N MET A 126 4.39 -12.99 16.32
CA MET A 126 3.74 -14.17 15.75
C MET A 126 4.07 -14.36 14.27
N ALA A 127 4.12 -13.27 13.50
CA ALA A 127 4.42 -13.33 12.07
C ALA A 127 5.87 -13.72 11.77
N LEU A 128 6.83 -13.16 12.51
CA LEU A 128 8.26 -13.29 12.22
C LEU A 128 8.92 -14.45 12.97
N MET A 129 8.60 -14.63 14.25
CA MET A 129 9.25 -15.61 15.12
C MET A 129 8.53 -16.96 15.09
N GLU A 130 7.20 -16.95 15.11
CA GLU A 130 6.39 -18.17 15.08
C GLU A 130 6.05 -18.62 13.63
N GLY A 131 6.33 -17.77 12.64
CA GLY A 131 6.06 -18.04 11.23
C GLY A 131 4.57 -18.10 10.88
N ARG A 132 3.71 -17.53 11.73
CA ARG A 132 2.27 -17.47 11.50
C ARG A 132 1.94 -16.49 10.37
N LYS A 133 0.94 -16.83 9.57
CA LYS A 133 0.57 -16.07 8.36
C LYS A 133 -0.77 -15.37 8.51
N ILE A 134 -1.66 -16.00 9.26
CA ILE A 134 -3.04 -15.59 9.45
C ILE A 134 -3.47 -15.83 10.90
N VAL A 135 -4.44 -15.05 11.34
CA VAL A 135 -5.24 -15.23 12.56
C VAL A 135 -6.71 -15.08 12.20
N THR A 136 -7.61 -15.63 13.02
CA THR A 136 -9.05 -15.37 12.87
C THR A 136 -9.41 -14.01 13.47
N VAL A 137 -10.58 -13.46 13.12
CA VAL A 137 -11.10 -12.25 13.76
C VAL A 137 -11.32 -12.47 15.26
N GLU A 138 -11.84 -13.62 15.65
CA GLU A 138 -12.01 -14.01 17.07
C GLU A 138 -10.67 -14.02 17.81
N GLU A 139 -9.66 -14.68 17.25
CA GLU A 139 -8.32 -14.69 17.84
C GLU A 139 -7.72 -13.28 17.92
N MET A 140 -7.98 -12.42 16.93
CA MET A 140 -7.55 -11.03 16.98
C MET A 140 -8.21 -10.23 18.12
N PHE A 141 -9.48 -10.50 18.42
CA PHE A 141 -10.18 -9.90 19.56
C PHE A 141 -9.58 -10.37 20.89
N ASP A 142 -9.33 -11.68 21.04
CA ASP A 142 -8.66 -12.22 22.22
C ASP A 142 -7.27 -11.58 22.41
N LEU A 143 -6.50 -11.43 21.32
CA LEU A 143 -5.20 -10.76 21.36
C LEU A 143 -5.30 -9.27 21.72
N ALA A 144 -6.38 -8.59 21.31
CA ALA A 144 -6.64 -7.19 21.62
C ALA A 144 -7.00 -7.02 23.10
N ASP A 145 -7.86 -7.89 23.63
CA ASP A 145 -8.24 -7.93 25.05
C ASP A 145 -7.02 -8.19 25.94
N ASP A 146 -6.17 -9.16 25.57
CA ASP A 146 -4.88 -9.43 26.23
C ASP A 146 -3.96 -8.20 26.28
N CYS A 147 -4.09 -7.29 25.31
CA CYS A 147 -3.31 -6.06 25.24
C CYS A 147 -3.96 -4.88 25.99
N GLY A 148 -5.14 -5.10 26.60
CA GLY A 148 -5.92 -4.09 27.31
C GLY A 148 -6.70 -3.16 26.39
N ILE A 149 -7.12 -3.63 25.21
CA ILE A 149 -8.00 -2.90 24.30
C ILE A 149 -9.43 -3.33 24.58
N ILE A 150 -10.28 -2.38 24.95
CA ILE A 150 -11.72 -2.64 25.18
C ILE A 150 -12.43 -3.02 23.86
N PHE A 151 -13.48 -3.82 23.98
CA PHE A 151 -14.25 -4.38 22.87
C PHE A 151 -14.71 -3.33 21.84
N GLU A 152 -15.15 -2.15 22.31
CA GLU A 152 -15.62 -1.05 21.46
C GLU A 152 -14.54 -0.53 20.51
N ASN A 153 -13.26 -0.73 20.84
CA ASN A 153 -12.11 -0.28 20.06
C ASN A 153 -11.47 -1.37 19.20
N HIS A 154 -11.97 -2.61 19.24
CA HIS A 154 -11.40 -3.73 18.47
C HIS A 154 -11.40 -3.46 16.96
N GLU A 155 -12.51 -2.94 16.43
CA GLU A 155 -12.62 -2.60 15.00
C GLU A 155 -11.73 -1.44 14.61
N VAL A 156 -11.65 -0.43 15.48
CA VAL A 156 -10.81 0.76 15.28
C VAL A 156 -9.35 0.35 15.17
N VAL A 157 -8.87 -0.52 16.07
CA VAL A 157 -7.48 -0.99 16.02
C VAL A 157 -7.23 -1.89 14.80
N ILE A 158 -8.17 -2.74 14.40
CA ILE A 158 -8.03 -3.55 13.17
C ILE A 158 -7.95 -2.64 11.93
N SER A 159 -8.82 -1.64 11.82
CA SER A 159 -8.80 -0.69 10.70
C SER A 159 -7.47 0.07 10.68
N LEU A 160 -7.04 0.60 11.83
CA LEU A 160 -5.76 1.31 11.93
C LEU A 160 -4.59 0.41 11.51
N LEU A 161 -4.51 -0.83 12.00
CA LEU A 161 -3.43 -1.75 11.65
C LEU A 161 -3.50 -2.18 10.18
N HIS A 162 -4.69 -2.23 9.59
CA HIS A 162 -4.88 -2.44 8.16
C HIS A 162 -4.29 -1.28 7.35
N ASP A 163 -4.62 -0.05 7.73
CA ASP A 163 -4.22 1.18 7.04
C ASP A 163 -2.71 1.43 7.16
N LEU A 164 -2.14 1.13 8.32
CA LEU A 164 -0.69 1.11 8.55
C LEU A 164 0.03 -0.03 7.81
N GLY A 165 -0.70 -0.95 7.17
CA GLY A 165 -0.15 -2.09 6.45
C GLY A 165 0.51 -3.14 7.34
N VAL A 166 0.24 -3.12 8.65
CA VAL A 166 0.71 -4.14 9.60
C VAL A 166 -0.03 -5.45 9.35
N ILE A 167 -1.34 -5.36 9.11
CA ILE A 167 -2.18 -6.49 8.74
C ILE A 167 -2.92 -6.20 7.43
N LYS A 168 -3.55 -7.23 6.86
CA LYS A 168 -4.60 -7.06 5.86
C LYS A 168 -5.85 -7.83 6.27
N HIS A 169 -6.97 -7.13 6.20
CA HIS A 169 -8.31 -7.64 6.51
C HIS A 169 -9.26 -7.14 5.43
N PHE A 170 -10.07 -8.03 4.87
CA PHE A 170 -10.93 -7.74 3.71
C PHE A 170 -12.41 -7.79 4.09
N SER A 171 -12.76 -7.13 5.20
CA SER A 171 -14.16 -7.01 5.60
C SER A 171 -14.86 -5.89 4.83
N PRO A 172 -16.09 -6.09 4.33
CA PRO A 172 -16.86 -5.02 3.73
C PRO A 172 -17.21 -3.94 4.79
N PRO A 173 -17.32 -2.68 4.38
CA PRO A 173 -17.60 -1.56 5.29
C PRO A 173 -19.00 -1.56 5.92
N VAL A 174 -19.91 -2.47 5.53
CA VAL A 174 -21.32 -2.46 5.94
C VAL A 174 -21.73 -3.79 6.57
N ARG A 175 -22.00 -3.78 7.88
CA ARG A 175 -22.41 -4.94 8.69
C ARG A 175 -23.90 -5.31 8.59
N HIS A 176 -24.70 -4.56 7.86
CA HIS A 176 -26.16 -4.71 7.87
C HIS A 176 -26.74 -5.81 6.96
N ILE A 177 -25.90 -6.62 6.31
CA ILE A 177 -26.40 -7.76 5.54
C ILE A 177 -25.91 -9.04 6.24
N PRO A 178 -26.80 -9.85 6.84
CA PRO A 178 -26.43 -11.17 7.33
C PRO A 178 -26.05 -12.00 6.11
N LYS A 179 -24.74 -12.20 5.90
CA LYS A 179 -24.23 -13.06 4.85
C LYS A 179 -23.55 -14.27 5.49
N PRO A 180 -23.64 -15.45 4.84
CA PRO A 180 -22.83 -16.59 5.26
C PRO A 180 -21.37 -16.16 5.24
N TRP A 181 -20.72 -16.28 6.40
CA TRP A 181 -19.31 -15.97 6.60
C TRP A 181 -18.49 -16.61 5.48
N THR A 182 -17.98 -15.79 4.58
CA THR A 182 -16.97 -16.28 3.64
C THR A 182 -15.65 -16.28 4.38
N HIS A 183 -14.87 -17.36 4.28
CA HIS A 183 -13.60 -17.52 5.01
C HIS A 183 -12.64 -16.33 4.92
N LEU A 184 -12.78 -15.47 3.90
CA LEU A 184 -11.95 -14.27 3.72
C LEU A 184 -12.26 -13.15 4.73
N GLN A 185 -13.52 -13.01 5.16
CA GLN A 185 -13.94 -11.98 6.12
C GLN A 185 -13.50 -12.30 7.54
N ASP A 186 -13.36 -13.59 7.87
CA ASP A 186 -12.88 -14.09 9.16
C ASP A 186 -11.37 -14.18 9.26
N THR A 187 -10.66 -13.92 8.17
CA THR A 187 -9.21 -14.09 8.11
C THR A 187 -8.51 -12.74 8.14
N ILE A 188 -7.61 -12.58 9.11
CA ILE A 188 -6.69 -11.46 9.19
C ILE A 188 -5.29 -11.94 8.84
N TYR A 189 -4.71 -11.33 7.81
CA TYR A 189 -3.36 -11.65 7.34
C TYR A 189 -2.35 -10.82 8.11
N ILE A 190 -1.57 -11.47 8.97
CA ILE A 190 -0.55 -10.83 9.81
C ILE A 190 0.85 -10.86 9.18
N ASN A 191 1.03 -11.65 8.11
CA ASN A 191 2.23 -11.66 7.28
C ASN A 191 1.89 -11.15 5.88
N VAL A 192 1.88 -9.83 5.72
CA VAL A 192 1.54 -9.16 4.46
C VAL A 192 2.50 -9.50 3.32
N PRO A 193 3.84 -9.56 3.51
CA PRO A 193 4.75 -10.01 2.46
C PRO A 193 4.41 -11.39 1.91
N TRP A 194 4.10 -12.35 2.80
CA TRP A 194 3.68 -13.69 2.39
C TRP A 194 2.40 -13.67 1.56
N LEU A 195 1.38 -12.89 1.97
CA LEU A 195 0.14 -12.74 1.22
C LEU A 195 0.40 -12.21 -0.20
N ILE A 196 1.22 -11.18 -0.31
CA ILE A 196 1.59 -10.58 -1.60
C ILE A 196 2.26 -11.62 -2.48
N ASP A 197 3.19 -12.41 -1.95
CA ASP A 197 3.89 -13.43 -2.73
C ASP A 197 2.98 -14.57 -3.15
N ALA A 198 2.06 -14.99 -2.28
CA ALA A 198 1.01 -15.96 -2.64
C ALA A 198 0.15 -15.47 -3.81
N ILE A 199 -0.28 -14.20 -3.79
CA ILE A 199 -1.07 -13.59 -4.86
C ILE A 199 -0.23 -13.44 -6.14
N LYS A 200 1.03 -13.00 -6.05
CA LYS A 200 1.94 -12.93 -7.20
C LYS A 200 2.08 -14.28 -7.89
N GLY A 201 2.22 -15.36 -7.11
CA GLY A 201 2.25 -16.73 -7.64
C GLY A 201 1.00 -17.01 -8.47
N ILE A 202 -0.18 -16.73 -7.92
CA ILE A 202 -1.47 -16.92 -8.60
C ILE A 202 -1.56 -16.12 -9.91
N VAL A 203 -1.21 -14.83 -9.88
CA VAL A 203 -1.33 -13.92 -11.03
C VAL A 203 -0.38 -14.30 -12.18
N ARG A 204 0.77 -14.90 -11.87
CA ARG A 204 1.77 -15.31 -12.88
C ARG A 204 1.36 -16.53 -13.69
N HIS A 205 0.33 -17.26 -13.28
CA HIS A 205 -0.10 -18.48 -13.94
C HIS A 205 -1.40 -18.27 -14.71
N ASP A 206 -1.52 -18.93 -15.86
CA ASP A 206 -2.79 -18.93 -16.58
C ASP A 206 -3.85 -19.68 -15.76
N ARG A 207 -5.09 -19.19 -15.85
CA ARG A 207 -6.23 -19.71 -15.10
C ARG A 207 -6.38 -21.22 -15.25
N ASN A 208 -6.18 -21.77 -16.44
CA ASN A 208 -6.46 -23.19 -16.70
C ASN A 208 -5.42 -24.09 -16.05
N SER A 209 -4.16 -23.68 -16.03
CA SER A 209 -3.09 -24.43 -15.36
C SER A 209 -3.24 -24.41 -13.83
N MET A 210 -3.67 -23.28 -13.27
CA MET A 210 -4.05 -23.18 -11.85
C MET A 210 -5.23 -24.10 -11.50
N PHE A 211 -6.32 -24.07 -12.29
CA PHE A 211 -7.49 -24.93 -12.05
C PHE A 211 -7.14 -26.41 -12.11
N ARG A 212 -6.30 -26.83 -13.06
CA ARG A 212 -5.81 -28.22 -13.14
C ARG A 212 -5.01 -28.60 -11.90
N TYR A 213 -4.08 -27.76 -11.47
CA TYR A 213 -3.26 -28.00 -10.29
C TYR A 213 -4.09 -28.13 -9.01
N PHE A 214 -4.99 -27.18 -8.74
CA PHE A 214 -5.84 -27.23 -7.54
C PHE A 214 -6.87 -28.37 -7.56
N ASN A 215 -7.30 -28.82 -8.74
CA ASN A 215 -8.20 -29.97 -8.86
C ASN A 215 -7.45 -31.32 -8.73
N GLN A 216 -6.15 -31.35 -9.00
CA GLN A 216 -5.32 -32.56 -8.84
C GLN A 216 -4.82 -32.74 -7.40
N VAL A 217 -4.74 -31.68 -6.60
CA VAL A 217 -4.34 -31.78 -5.20
C VAL A 217 -5.51 -32.32 -4.37
N ALA A 218 -5.35 -33.54 -3.87
CA ALA A 218 -6.38 -34.29 -3.12
C ALA A 218 -6.85 -33.60 -1.83
N GLU A 219 -6.06 -32.68 -1.27
CA GLU A 219 -6.34 -32.03 0.00
C GLU A 219 -7.21 -30.78 -0.19
N LYS A 220 -8.54 -30.94 -0.09
CA LYS A 220 -9.53 -29.85 -0.22
C LYS A 220 -9.53 -28.84 0.94
N SER A 221 -8.71 -29.04 1.97
CA SER A 221 -8.63 -28.15 3.12
C SER A 221 -8.02 -26.79 2.74
N LEU A 222 -8.44 -25.72 3.44
CA LEU A 222 -7.86 -24.38 3.26
C LEU A 222 -6.32 -24.41 3.47
N LYS A 223 -5.86 -25.20 4.45
CA LYS A 223 -4.43 -25.41 4.72
C LYS A 223 -3.70 -26.06 3.54
N GLY A 224 -4.31 -27.05 2.89
CA GLY A 224 -3.77 -27.71 1.69
C GLY A 224 -3.67 -26.72 0.52
N ARG A 225 -4.75 -25.97 0.25
CA ARG A 225 -4.77 -24.94 -0.80
C ARG A 225 -3.74 -23.82 -0.56
N LEU A 226 -3.52 -23.42 0.69
CA LEU A 226 -2.51 -22.42 1.05
C LEU A 226 -1.07 -22.93 0.88
N ARG A 227 -0.80 -24.20 1.17
CA ARG A 227 0.51 -24.82 0.85
C ARG A 227 0.75 -24.89 -0.65
N CYS A 228 -0.28 -25.20 -1.42
CA CYS A 228 -0.24 -25.18 -2.89
C CYS A 228 0.05 -23.79 -3.44
N ALA A 229 -0.65 -22.76 -2.96
CA ALA A 229 -0.37 -21.37 -3.33
C ALA A 229 1.07 -20.94 -2.96
N GLN A 230 1.61 -21.40 -1.83
CA GLN A 230 3.01 -21.17 -1.45
C GLN A 230 4.00 -21.84 -2.39
N ARG A 231 3.76 -23.09 -2.79
CA ARG A 231 4.62 -23.79 -3.75
C ARG A 231 4.61 -23.10 -5.10
N LEU A 232 3.44 -22.67 -5.57
CA LEU A 232 3.31 -21.88 -6.80
C LEU A 232 4.05 -20.55 -6.72
N ALA A 233 3.98 -19.85 -5.59
CA ALA A 233 4.71 -18.60 -5.38
C ALA A 233 6.24 -18.77 -5.42
N ILE A 234 6.76 -19.88 -4.89
CA ILE A 234 8.20 -20.13 -4.77
C ILE A 234 8.78 -20.77 -6.04
N PHE A 235 8.08 -21.74 -6.62
CA PHE A 235 8.64 -22.62 -7.66
C PHE A 235 7.98 -22.43 -9.03
N GLY A 236 6.86 -21.70 -9.12
CA GLY A 236 6.00 -21.76 -10.28
C GLY A 236 5.28 -23.11 -10.41
N LEU A 237 4.61 -23.33 -11.54
CA LEU A 237 4.07 -24.64 -11.95
C LEU A 237 5.16 -25.46 -12.64
#